data_AF-A0A9E3TVJ2-F1
#
_entry.id   AF-A0A9E3TVJ2-F1
#
_cell.length_a   1.000
_cell.length_b   1.000
_cell.length_c   1.000
_cell.angle_alpha   90.00
_cell.angle_beta   90.00
_cell.angle_gamma   90.00
#
_symmetry.space_group_name_H-M   'P 1'
#
loop_
_entity.id
_entity.type
_entity.pdbx_description
1 polymer ?
#
loop_
_entity_poly.entity_id
_entity_poly.type
_entity_poly.pdbx_seq_one_letter_code
_entity_poly.pdbx_strand_id
1 'polypeptide(L)' 'MNNERGRPPKDPEDRKTANMKLPMTEAEKELIRLAAEADDAKPVTWARDLLLKAAKRRVK' A
#
# COMPACT_ATOMS: atom_id res chain seq x y z
N MET A 1 -1.81 -35.42 7.55
CA MET A 1 -2.46 -34.11 7.75
C MET A 1 -1.92 -33.16 6.70
N ASN A 2 -2.59 -33.10 5.54
CA ASN A 2 -2.17 -32.22 4.45
C ASN A 2 -2.68 -30.81 4.75
N ASN A 3 -1.77 -29.91 5.13
CA ASN A 3 -2.04 -28.48 5.26
C ASN A 3 -2.16 -27.87 3.87
N GLU A 4 -3.30 -28.05 3.22
CA GLU A 4 -3.66 -27.37 1.97
C GLU A 4 -3.89 -25.88 2.26
N ARG A 5 -2.81 -25.11 2.37
CA ARG A 5 -2.87 -23.66 2.19
C ARG A 5 -3.22 -23.42 0.72
N GLY A 6 -4.49 -23.19 0.42
CA GLY A 6 -5.06 -23.04 -0.94
C GLY A 6 -4.49 -21.91 -1.80
N ARG A 7 -3.40 -21.26 -1.41
CA ARG A 7 -2.63 -20.34 -2.26
C ARG A 7 -1.14 -20.58 -2.07
N PRO A 8 -0.38 -20.82 -3.15
CA PRO A 8 1.08 -20.81 -3.10
C PRO A 8 1.58 -19.52 -2.45
N PRO A 9 2.65 -19.57 -1.62
CA PRO A 9 3.27 -18.37 -1.09
C PRO A 9 3.63 -17.39 -2.21
N LYS A 10 3.53 -16.09 -1.95
CA LYS A 10 4.04 -15.08 -2.89
C LYS A 10 5.54 -15.27 -3.10
N ASP A 11 5.99 -15.01 -4.32
CA ASP A 11 7.39 -14.91 -4.67
C ASP A 11 8.10 -14.01 -3.65
N PRO A 12 9.27 -14.40 -3.10
CA PRO A 12 10.07 -13.55 -2.23
C PRO A 12 10.21 -12.10 -2.71
N GLU A 13 10.36 -11.87 -4.02
CA GLU A 13 10.54 -10.53 -4.60
C GLU A 13 9.26 -9.67 -4.52
N ASP A 14 8.09 -10.31 -4.55
CA ASP A 14 6.79 -9.63 -4.43
C ASP A 14 6.38 -9.36 -2.97
N ARG A 15 7.17 -9.84 -2.01
CA ARG A 15 6.88 -9.62 -0.59
C ARG A 15 7.24 -8.20 -0.22
N LYS A 16 6.21 -7.41 0.07
CA LYS A 16 6.32 -6.05 0.59
C LYS A 16 6.77 -6.06 2.06
N THR A 17 8.04 -6.39 2.32
CA THR A 17 8.63 -6.51 3.67
C THR A 17 9.24 -5.20 4.18
N ALA A 18 9.67 -4.32 3.28
CA ALA A 18 10.18 -2.99 3.63
C ALA A 18 9.04 -2.08 4.09
N ASN A 19 9.25 -1.39 5.22
CA ASN A 19 8.28 -0.47 5.81
C ASN A 19 8.84 0.95 5.86
N MET A 20 7.99 1.93 5.55
CA MET A 20 8.28 3.35 5.69
C MET A 20 7.23 3.96 6.62
N LYS A 21 7.67 4.65 7.69
CA LYS A 21 6.77 5.38 8.60
C LYS A 21 6.59 6.80 8.08
N LEU A 22 5.33 7.24 7.96
CA LEU A 22 4.96 8.59 7.56
C LEU A 22 4.24 9.24 8.75
N PRO A 23 4.89 10.15 9.50
CA PRO A 23 4.20 10.96 10.50
C PRO A 23 3.12 11.81 9.82
N MET A 24 1.93 11.81 10.40
CA MET A 24 0.77 12.56 9.91
C MET A 24 -0.10 12.97 11.09
N THR A 25 -0.84 14.05 10.92
CA THR A 25 -1.95 14.42 11.79
C THR A 25 -3.15 13.50 11.56
N GLU A 26 -4.08 13.45 12.52
CA GLU A 26 -5.33 12.68 12.34
C GLU A 26 -6.19 13.23 11.19
N ALA A 27 -6.15 14.54 10.95
CA ALA A 27 -6.88 15.17 9.84
C ALA A 27 -6.34 14.72 8.47
N GLU A 28 -5.02 14.65 8.30
CA GLU A 28 -4.40 14.15 7.07
C GLU A 28 -4.68 12.66 6.86
N LYS A 29 -4.64 11.87 7.94
CA LYS A 29 -4.97 10.45 7.91
C LYS A 29 -6.41 10.21 7.46
N GLU A 30 -7.35 11.00 8.00
CA GLU A 30 -8.77 10.91 7.65
C GLU A 30 -9.02 11.34 6.20
N LEU A 31 -8.33 12.39 5.73
CA LEU A 31 -8.41 12.80 4.32
C LEU A 31 -7.97 11.67 3.38
N ILE A 32 -6.86 10.99 3.69
CA ILE A 32 -6.39 9.84 2.91
C ILE A 32 -7.40 8.69 2.97
N ARG A 33 -8.03 8.46 4.13
CA ARG A 33 -9.06 7.42 4.30
C ARG A 33 -10.25 7.68 3.38
N LEU A 34 -10.79 8.90 3.39
CA LEU A 34 -11.92 9.30 2.57
C LEU A 34 -11.61 9.23 1.07
N ALA A 35 -10.43 9.70 0.65
CA ALA A 35 -10.02 9.62 -0.74
C ALA A 35 -9.85 8.17 -1.23
N ALA A 36 -9.29 7.30 -0.39
CA ALA A 36 -9.15 5.89 -0.71
C ALA A 36 -10.52 5.17 -0.77
N GLU A 37 -11.45 5.53 0.11
CA GLU A 37 -12.83 5.01 0.09
C GLU A 37 -13.57 5.39 -1.20
N ALA A 38 -13.43 6.64 -1.66
CA ALA A 38 -14.00 7.09 -2.92
C ALA A 38 -13.49 6.30 -4.15
N ASP A 39 -12.28 5.76 -4.07
CA ASP A 39 -11.63 4.96 -5.11
C ASP A 39 -11.74 3.43 -4.88
N ASP A 40 -12.58 2.98 -3.94
CA ASP A 40 -12.75 1.58 -3.51
C ASP A 40 -11.41 0.87 -3.18
N ALA A 41 -10.52 1.59 -2.50
CA ALA A 41 -9.16 1.17 -2.20
C ALA A 41 -8.84 1.24 -0.70
N LYS A 42 -7.88 0.41 -0.27
CA LYS A 42 -7.34 0.50 1.10
C LYS A 42 -6.43 1.73 1.21
N PRO A 43 -6.50 2.53 2.30
CA PRO A 43 -5.73 3.78 2.45
C PRO A 43 -4.22 3.62 2.18
N VAL A 44 -3.60 2.58 2.75
CA VAL A 44 -2.16 2.32 2.57
C VAL A 44 -1.82 1.92 1.13
N THR A 45 -2.70 1.16 0.47
CA THR A 45 -2.47 0.73 -0.92
C THR A 45 -2.64 1.91 -1.87
N TRP A 46 -3.70 2.69 -1.66
CA TRP A 46 -3.98 3.92 -2.39
C TRP A 46 -2.84 4.94 -2.29
N ALA A 47 -2.41 5.25 -1.07
CA ALA A 47 -1.31 6.20 -0.84
C ALA A 47 0.01 5.71 -1.43
N ARG A 48 0.33 4.41 -1.29
CA ARG A 48 1.55 3.81 -1.87
C ARG A 48 1.59 3.99 -3.38
N ASP A 49 0.50 3.74 -4.08
CA ASP A 49 0.47 3.82 -5.53
C ASP A 49 0.65 5.26 -6.02
N LEU A 50 0.07 6.24 -5.32
CA LEU A 50 0.29 7.66 -5.59
C LEU A 50 1.74 8.09 -5.36
N LEU A 51 2.33 7.70 -4.22
CA LEU A 51 3.73 8.00 -3.90
C LEU A 51 4.69 7.40 -4.93
N LEU A 52 4.46 6.15 -5.35
CA LEU A 52 5.28 5.49 -6.37
C LEU A 52 5.13 6.16 -7.75
N LYS A 53 3.91 6.54 -8.15
CA LYS A 53 3.68 7.30 -9.39
C LYS A 53 4.42 8.63 -9.37
N ALA A 54 4.36 9.36 -8.26
CA ALA A 54 5.06 10.63 -8.09
C ALA A 54 6.59 10.45 -8.12
N ALA A 55 7.12 9.45 -7.42
CA ALA A 55 8.57 9.16 -7.41
C ALA A 55 9.09 8.80 -8.81
N LYS A 56 8.38 7.92 -9.54
CA LYS A 56 8.74 7.53 -10.92
C LYS A 56 8.82 8.71 -11.87
N ARG A 57 7.97 9.73 -11.69
CA ARG A 57 7.99 10.96 -12.51
C ARG A 57 9.21 11.84 -12.23
N ARG A 58 9.79 11.79 -11.04
CA ARG A 58 10.94 12.62 -10.63
C ARG A 58 12.30 11.98 -10.91
N VAL A 59 12.37 10.65 -10.91
CA VAL A 59 13.62 9.89 -11.15
C VAL A 59 13.90 9.70 -12.64
N LYS A 60 12.96 10.10 -13.52
CA LYS A 60 13.13 10.13 -14.97
C LYS A 60 13.80 11.42 -15.39
#